data_AF-A0A3D5E850-F1
#
_entry.id   AF-A0A3D5E850-F1
#
_cell.length_a   1.000
_cell.length_b   1.000
_cell.length_c   1.000
_cell.angle_alpha   90.00
_cell.angle_beta   90.00
_cell.angle_gamma   90.00
#
_symmetry.space_group_name_H-M   'P 1'
#
loop_
_entity.id
_entity.type
_entity.pdbx_description
1 polymer ?
#
loop_
_entity_poly.entity_id
_entity_poly.type
_entity_poly.pdbx_seq_one_letter_code
_entity_poly.pdbx_strand_id
1 'polypeptide(L)' 'TTAADGEKVAVWLQDRGEVTLKRLYREKDRIRLQPANSSMPPIYADPDNVSIQGRFISSIRPIG' A
#
# COMPACT_ATOMS: atom_id res chain seq x y z
N THR A 1 9.24 6.98 9.46
CA THR A 1 8.17 7.69 8.74
C THR A 1 6.89 6.90 8.90
N THR A 2 5.98 7.35 9.77
CA THR A 2 4.77 6.57 10.12
C THR A 2 3.64 6.99 9.18
N ALA A 3 3.27 6.12 8.23
CA ALA A 3 2.08 6.37 7.40
C ALA A 3 0.81 6.10 8.22
N ALA A 4 -0.22 6.92 8.09
CA ALA A 4 -1.50 6.72 8.77
C ALA A 4 -2.43 5.79 7.98
N ASP A 5 -3.45 5.24 8.63
CA ASP A 5 -4.46 4.46 7.95
C ASP A 5 -5.24 5.35 6.96
N GLY A 6 -5.55 4.82 5.78
CA GLY A 6 -6.15 5.55 4.67
C GLY A 6 -5.15 6.31 3.78
N GLU A 7 -3.88 6.44 4.19
CA GLU A 7 -2.86 7.04 3.33
C GLU A 7 -2.43 6.08 2.21
N LYS A 8 -2.15 6.66 1.03
CA LYS A 8 -1.56 5.91 -0.08
C LYS A 8 -0.07 5.72 0.22
N VAL A 9 0.39 4.48 0.20
CA VAL A 9 1.76 4.11 0.52
C VAL A 9 2.31 3.16 -0.54
N ALA A 10 3.63 3.18 -0.71
CA ALA A 10 4.35 2.17 -1.45
C ALA A 10 4.62 0.98 -0.52
N VAL A 11 4.06 -0.17 -0.88
CA VAL A 11 4.19 -1.42 -0.14
C VAL A 11 5.01 -2.40 -0.95
N TRP A 12 6.06 -2.96 -0.34
CA TRP A 12 6.74 -4.15 -0.82
C TRP A 12 6.04 -5.38 -0.25
N LEU A 13 5.53 -6.23 -1.12
CA LEU A 13 4.96 -7.54 -0.77
C LEU A 13 6.04 -8.60 -0.95
N GLN A 14 6.54 -9.19 0.14
CA GLN A 14 7.65 -10.15 0.08
C GLN A 14 7.26 -11.42 -0.70
N ASP A 15 6.06 -11.96 -0.43
CA ASP A 15 5.41 -13.06 -1.15
C ASP A 15 5.47 -12.91 -2.68
N ARG A 16 5.27 -11.70 -3.18
CA ARG A 16 5.20 -11.42 -4.62
C ARG A 16 6.50 -10.88 -5.21
N GLY A 17 7.43 -10.45 -4.36
CA GLY A 17 8.64 -9.74 -4.79
C GLY A 17 8.34 -8.45 -5.57
N GLU A 18 7.20 -7.80 -5.33
CA GLU A 18 6.77 -6.60 -6.07
C GLU A 18 6.44 -5.41 -5.17
N VAL A 19 6.65 -4.19 -5.70
CA VAL A 19 6.20 -2.95 -5.07
C VAL A 19 4.87 -2.51 -5.66
N THR A 20 3.87 -2.31 -4.81
CA THR A 20 2.57 -1.78 -5.20
C THR A 20 2.25 -0.48 -4.47
N LEU A 21 1.51 0.41 -5.14
CA LEU A 21 0.85 1.54 -4.50
C LEU A 21 -0.56 1.14 -4.06
N LYS A 22 -0.82 1.17 -2.76
CA LYS A 22 -2.12 0.82 -2.15
C LYS A 22 -2.42 1.79 -1.01
N ARG A 23 -3.67 1.91 -0.60
CA ARG A 23 -4.02 2.56 0.68
C ARG A 23 -3.85 1.55 1.82
N LEU A 24 -3.15 1.96 2.86
CA LEU A 24 -2.85 1.13 4.01
C LEU A 24 -3.98 1.22 5.04
N TYR A 25 -4.41 0.08 5.57
CA TYR A 25 -5.27 -0.01 6.73
C TYR A 25 -4.73 -1.09 7.66
N ARG A 26 -4.37 -0.71 8.88
CA ARG A 26 -3.93 -1.65 9.92
C ARG A 26 -5.13 -2.19 10.67
N GLU A 27 -5.38 -3.48 10.56
CA GLU A 27 -6.33 -4.19 11.41
C GLU A 27 -5.55 -4.93 12.51
N LYS A 28 -6.24 -5.40 13.57
CA LYS A 28 -5.58 -6.02 14.74
C LYS A 28 -4.64 -7.18 14.39
N ASP A 29 -5.01 -8.00 13.41
CA ASP A 29 -4.29 -9.23 13.06
C ASP A 29 -3.76 -9.25 11.62
N ARG A 30 -3.97 -8.17 10.85
CA ARG A 30 -3.59 -8.14 9.41
C ARG A 30 -3.51 -6.74 8.86
N ILE A 31 -2.81 -6.62 7.73
CA ILE A 31 -2.79 -5.42 6.92
C ILE A 31 -3.77 -5.55 5.77
N ARG A 32 -4.70 -4.60 5.67
CA ARG A 32 -5.59 -4.46 4.53
C ARG A 32 -5.04 -3.39 3.58
N LEU A 33 -4.73 -3.83 2.36
CA LEU A 33 -4.26 -2.99 1.27
C LEU A 33 -5.39 -2.74 0.28
N GLN A 34 -5.93 -1.53 0.30
CA GLN A 34 -7.02 -1.14 -0.59
C GLN A 34 -6.46 -0.60 -1.92
N PRO A 35 -6.89 -1.12 -3.08
CA PRO A 35 -6.55 -0.54 -4.38
C PRO A 35 -7.14 0.88 -4.54
N ALA A 36 -6.55 1.68 -5.42
CA ALA A 36 -7.07 3.00 -5.75
C ALA A 36 -8.38 2.94 -6.56
N ASN A 37 -8.68 1.78 -7.17
CA ASN A 37 -9.93 1.50 -7.84
C ASN A 37 -10.84 0.68 -6.91
N SER A 38 -12.00 1.22 -6.55
CA SER A 38 -12.97 0.58 -5.64
C SER A 38 -13.63 -0.67 -6.22
N SER A 39 -13.56 -0.88 -7.54
CA SER A 39 -14.06 -2.09 -8.20
C SER A 39 -13.16 -3.30 -7.97
N MET A 40 -11.92 -3.11 -7.50
CA MET A 40 -10.99 -4.20 -7.23
C MET A 40 -11.07 -4.64 -5.75
N PRO A 41 -11.00 -5.94 -5.46
CA PRO A 41 -11.04 -6.45 -4.10
C PRO A 41 -9.82 -5.98 -3.29
N PRO A 42 -9.97 -5.74 -1.98
CA PRO A 42 -8.85 -5.45 -1.09
C PRO A 42 -7.93 -6.67 -0.99
N ILE A 43 -6.63 -6.41 -0.82
CA ILE A 43 -5.63 -7.45 -0.56
C ILE A 43 -5.40 -7.47 0.95
N TYR A 44 -5.47 -8.65 1.55
CA TYR A 44 -5.11 -8.87 2.94
C TYR A 44 -3.76 -9.55 2.98
N ALA A 45 -2.83 -8.99 3.74
CA ALA A 45 -1.50 -9.52 3.90
C ALA A 45 -1.12 -9.51 5.39
N ASP A 46 -0.29 -10.48 5.75
CA ASP A 46 0.29 -10.53 7.08
C ASP A 46 1.22 -9.32 7.31
N PRO A 47 1.24 -8.71 8.49
CA PRO A 47 2.16 -7.61 8.80
C PRO A 47 3.63 -7.95 8.51
N ASP A 48 4.05 -9.21 8.72
CA ASP A 48 5.43 -9.65 8.48
C ASP A 48 5.77 -9.74 6.98
N ASN A 49 4.75 -9.95 6.15
CA ASN A 49 4.89 -10.00 4.69
C ASN A 49 4.86 -8.60 4.03
N VAL A 50 4.55 -7.55 4.80
CA VAL A 50 4.33 -6.19 4.31
C VAL A 50 5.43 -5.26 4.79
N SER A 51 6.22 -4.74 3.86
CA SER A 51 7.18 -3.65 4.16
C SER A 51 6.71 -2.33 3.53
N ILE A 52 6.58 -1.30 4.35
CA ILE A 52 6.20 0.05 3.89
C ILE A 52 7.48 0.79 3.49
N GLN A 53 7.67 0.97 2.18
CA GLN A 53 8.84 1.65 1.63
C GLN A 53 8.74 3.18 1.77
N GLY A 54 7.52 3.72 1.82
CA GLY A 54 7.29 5.15 1.99
C GLY A 54 5.85 5.57 1.75
N ARG A 55 5.55 6.82 2.10
CA ARG A 55 4.25 7.43 1.84
C ARG A 55 4.22 8.06 0.45
N PHE A 56 3.16 7.85 -0.30
CA PHE A 56 2.95 8.50 -1.59
C PHE A 56 2.60 9.98 -1.37
N ILE A 57 3.41 10.89 -1.92
CA ILE A 57 3.20 12.34 -1.80
C ILE A 57 2.51 12.90 -3.07
N SER A 58 3.03 12.60 -4.26
CA SER A 58 2.47 13.08 -5.52
C SER A 58 3.02 12.28 -6.72
N SER A 59 2.31 12.31 -7.85
CA SER A 59 2.80 11.82 -9.14
C SER A 59 3.29 12.98 -9.98
N ILE A 60 4.50 12.87 -10.52
CA ILE A 60 5.00 13.80 -11.54
C ILE A 60 4.62 13.22 -12.91
N ARG A 61 3.89 14.00 -13.71
CA ARG A 61 3.66 13.69 -15.12
C ARG A 61 4.52 14.66 -15.95
N PRO A 62 5.56 14.19 -16.66
CA PRO A 62 6.28 15.06 -17.58
C PRO A 62 5.30 15.49 -18.68
N ILE A 63 5.14 16.80 -18.83
CA ILE A 63 4.49 17.38 -20.00
C ILE A 63 5.50 17.30 -21.15
N GLY A 64 5.12 16.61 -22.22
CA GLY A 64 5.85 16.57 -23.48
C GLY A 64 5.03 17.28 -24.55
#